data_AF-A0A8H8SDH1-F1
#
_entry.id   AF-A0A8H8SDH1-F1
#
_cell.length_a   1.000
_cell.length_b   1.000
_cell.length_c   1.000
_cell.angle_alpha   90.00
_cell.angle_beta   90.00
_cell.angle_gamma   90.00
#
_symmetry.space_group_name_H-M   'P 1'
#
loop_
_entity.id
_entity.type
_entity.pdbx_description
1 polymer ?
#
loop_
_entity_poly.entity_id
_entity_poly.type
_entity_poly.pdbx_seq_one_letter_code
_entity_poly.pdbx_strand_id
1 'polypeptide(L)'
;MASESTEISDQLTNLAVPLSAATITVRVIKSFEYRTEKSLVLRALDLEHMTVGELKARVLQAGEGLFCSCTIAIKTEPGWKAYRTVELDTLKLYTKAHGAKTTNLIINLDHDDWILNDDDAVLASLGFGT
;
A
#
# COMPACT_ATOMS: atom_id res chain seq x y z
N MET A 1 -25.68 -4.71 46.11
CA MET A 1 -26.09 -4.14 44.80
C MET A 1 -25.21 -2.93 44.57
N ALA A 2 -24.43 -2.77 43.51
CA ALA A 2 -24.33 -3.43 42.22
C ALA A 2 -22.85 -3.54 41.82
N SER A 3 -22.46 -4.62 41.12
CA SER A 3 -21.15 -4.67 40.45
C SER A 3 -21.30 -3.98 39.10
N GLU A 4 -20.59 -2.88 38.93
CA GLU A 4 -20.51 -2.17 37.66
C GLU A 4 -19.51 -2.94 36.78
N SER A 5 -20.03 -3.76 35.88
CA SER A 5 -19.23 -4.46 34.88
C SER A 5 -18.90 -3.47 33.77
N THR A 6 -17.66 -2.97 33.75
CA THR A 6 -17.12 -2.18 32.64
C THR A 6 -17.17 -3.00 31.35
N GLU A 7 -18.12 -2.68 30.47
CA GLU A 7 -18.22 -3.24 29.13
C GLU A 7 -16.99 -2.78 28.32
N ILE A 8 -16.01 -3.68 28.17
CA ILE A 8 -14.91 -3.49 27.23
C ILE A 8 -15.51 -3.72 25.85
N SER A 9 -15.76 -2.63 25.12
CA SER A 9 -16.22 -2.69 23.73
C SER A 9 -15.16 -3.40 22.88
N ASP A 10 -15.45 -4.65 22.50
CA ASP A 10 -14.64 -5.53 21.66
C ASP A 10 -14.79 -5.13 20.16
N GLN A 11 -14.84 -3.82 19.89
CA GLN A 11 -14.84 -3.29 18.54
C GLN A 11 -13.45 -3.51 17.96
N LEU A 12 -13.34 -4.52 17.09
CA LEU A 12 -12.14 -4.85 16.34
C LEU A 12 -11.59 -3.56 15.71
N THR A 13 -10.37 -3.15 16.05
CA THR A 13 -9.73 -1.91 15.58
C THR A 13 -9.68 -1.82 14.04
N ASN A 14 -9.82 -2.95 13.34
CA ASN A 14 -9.92 -3.05 11.89
C ASN A 14 -11.19 -2.40 11.31
N LEU A 15 -12.28 -2.28 12.08
CA LEU A 15 -13.52 -1.60 11.69
C LEU A 15 -13.51 -0.10 12.02
N ALA A 16 -12.54 0.36 12.81
CA ALA A 16 -12.49 1.72 13.33
C ALA A 16 -11.74 2.71 12.42
N VAL A 17 -10.92 2.21 11.49
CA VAL A 17 -10.27 3.08 10.49
C VAL A 17 -11.22 3.24 9.31
N PRO A 18 -11.71 4.45 9.02
CA PRO A 18 -12.56 4.64 7.86
C PRO A 18 -11.77 4.30 6.59
N LEU A 19 -12.39 3.52 5.69
CA LEU A 19 -11.82 3.15 4.38
C LEU A 19 -11.38 4.38 3.56
N SER A 20 -12.00 5.53 3.85
CA SER A 20 -11.68 6.83 3.26
C SER A 20 -10.38 7.49 3.76
N ALA A 21 -9.76 6.99 4.82
CA ALA A 21 -8.50 7.51 5.37
C ALA A 21 -7.50 6.40 5.69
N ALA A 22 -7.25 5.52 4.73
CA ALA A 22 -6.28 4.44 4.88
C ALA A 22 -4.83 4.92 4.73
N THR A 23 -3.92 4.16 5.33
CA THR A 23 -2.48 4.31 5.14
C THR A 23 -1.95 3.07 4.42
N ILE A 24 -1.36 3.26 3.24
CA ILE A 24 -0.73 2.20 2.45
C ILE A 24 0.78 2.40 2.49
N THR A 25 1.51 1.35 2.85
CA THR A 25 2.97 1.35 2.71
C THR A 25 3.33 0.60 1.43
N VAL A 26 3.92 1.32 0.48
CA VAL A 26 4.40 0.78 -0.79
C VAL A 26 5.88 0.48 -0.67
N ARG A 27 6.28 -0.76 -0.94
CA ARG A 27 7.70 -1.14 -0.98
C ARG A 27 8.20 -0.99 -2.40
N VAL A 28 9.08 -0.02 -2.62
CA VAL A 28 9.72 0.22 -3.90
C VAL A 28 10.96 -0.66 -3.98
N ILE A 29 10.93 -1.64 -4.86
CA ILE A 29 11.99 -2.64 -5.00
C ILE A 29 12.84 -2.27 -6.21
N LYS A 30 14.14 -2.05 -5.99
CA LYS A 30 15.10 -1.79 -7.07
C LYS A 30 15.70 -3.08 -7.63
N SER A 31 15.97 -4.05 -6.75
CA SER A 31 16.57 -5.33 -7.15
C SER A 31 16.11 -6.43 -6.23
N PHE A 32 15.52 -7.48 -6.81
CA PHE A 32 15.16 -8.70 -6.09
C PHE A 32 16.41 -9.50 -5.67
N GLU A 33 17.42 -9.56 -6.55
CA GLU A 33 18.66 -10.28 -6.30
C GLU A 33 19.43 -9.70 -5.11
N TYR A 34 19.63 -8.39 -5.10
CA TYR A 34 20.33 -7.69 -4.03
C TYR A 34 19.42 -7.24 -2.89
N ARG A 35 18.15 -7.68 -2.90
CA ARG A 35 17.19 -7.40 -1.83
C ARG A 35 17.08 -5.90 -1.50
N THR A 36 17.22 -5.05 -2.51
CA THR A 36 17.27 -3.60 -2.34
C THR A 36 15.86 -3.03 -2.48
N GLU A 37 15.25 -2.67 -1.36
CA GLU A 37 13.94 -2.02 -1.30
C GLU A 37 13.93 -0.79 -0.41
N LYS A 38 12.94 0.07 -0.62
CA LYS A 38 12.64 1.20 0.24
C LYS A 38 11.13 1.37 0.41
N SER A 39 10.69 1.51 1.66
CA SER A 39 9.27 1.71 1.97
C SER A 39 8.88 3.19 1.82
N LEU A 40 7.80 3.43 1.09
CA LEU A 40 7.12 4.70 0.92
C LEU A 40 5.76 4.63 1.62
N VAL A 41 5.49 5.52 2.55
CA VAL A 41 4.22 5.53 3.30
C VAL A 41 3.29 6.58 2.71
N LEU A 42 2.18 6.13 2.13
CA LEU A 42 1.09 6.95 1.63
C LEU A 42 0.00 7.00 2.69
N ARG A 43 -0.40 8.20 3.10
CA ARG A 43 -1.43 8.43 4.14
C ARG A 43 -2.65 9.08 3.52
N ALA A 44 -3.79 8.95 4.18
CA ALA A 44 -5.06 9.56 3.79
C ALA A 44 -5.48 9.19 2.35
N LEU A 45 -5.42 7.89 2.04
CA LEU A 45 -5.94 7.34 0.79
C LEU A 45 -7.38 6.89 0.99
N ASP A 46 -8.23 7.21 0.03
CA ASP A 46 -9.62 6.78 -0.01
C ASP A 46 -9.73 5.45 -0.77
N LEU A 47 -9.84 4.33 -0.06
CA LEU A 47 -9.88 3.00 -0.67
C LEU A 47 -11.21 2.70 -1.37
N GLU A 48 -12.29 3.42 -1.06
CA GLU A 48 -13.63 3.16 -1.61
C GLU A 48 -13.78 3.67 -3.04
N HIS A 49 -13.11 4.76 -3.37
CA HIS A 49 -13.25 5.42 -4.67
C HIS A 49 -11.96 5.34 -5.50
N MET A 50 -10.81 5.14 -4.86
CA MET A 50 -9.54 5.16 -5.56
C MET A 50 -9.29 3.87 -6.33
N THR A 51 -8.88 4.01 -7.58
CA THR A 51 -8.55 2.87 -8.44
C THR A 51 -7.09 2.46 -8.33
N VAL A 52 -6.79 1.25 -8.79
CA VAL A 52 -5.41 0.76 -8.94
C VAL A 52 -4.60 1.66 -9.87
N GLY A 53 -5.19 2.12 -10.98
CA GLY A 53 -4.55 3.02 -11.92
C GLY A 53 -4.16 4.34 -11.26
N GLU A 54 -5.03 4.91 -10.43
CA GLU A 54 -4.72 6.10 -9.64
C GLU A 54 -3.62 5.84 -8.60
N LEU A 55 -3.61 4.66 -7.97
CA LEU A 55 -2.56 4.29 -7.02
C LEU A 55 -1.20 4.14 -7.71
N LYS A 56 -1.17 3.43 -8.85
CA LYS A 56 0.02 3.32 -9.70
C LYS A 56 0.48 4.68 -10.18
N ALA A 57 -0.43 5.55 -10.64
CA ALA A 57 -0.10 6.90 -11.04
C ALA A 57 0.57 7.67 -9.90
N ARG A 58 0.00 7.62 -8.67
CA ARG A 58 0.62 8.25 -7.49
C ARG A 58 2.01 7.69 -7.16
N VAL A 59 2.28 6.42 -7.42
CA VAL A 59 3.60 5.80 -7.18
C VAL A 59 4.59 6.04 -8.33
N LEU A 60 4.14 6.06 -9.59
CA LEU A 60 4.97 5.96 -10.81
C LEU A 60 5.15 7.28 -11.58
N GLN A 61 4.11 8.09 -11.80
CA GLN A 61 4.12 9.25 -12.72
C GLN A 61 3.73 10.56 -11.98
N ALA A 62 4.33 11.74 -12.19
CA ALA A 62 4.88 12.35 -13.39
C ALA A 62 3.87 12.63 -14.52
N GLY A 63 2.58 12.51 -14.26
CA GLY A 63 1.48 12.93 -15.14
C GLY A 63 0.65 13.99 -14.44
N GLU A 64 0.39 15.09 -15.15
CA GLU A 64 -0.30 16.31 -14.70
C GLU A 64 -1.66 15.99 -14.04
N GLY A 65 -1.70 15.92 -12.70
CA GLY A 65 -2.95 15.67 -11.99
C GLY A 65 -2.75 15.44 -10.50
N LEU A 66 -3.08 16.45 -9.70
CA LEU A 66 -3.21 16.42 -8.23
C LEU A 66 -1.96 16.00 -7.43
N PHE A 67 -1.02 16.95 -7.34
CA PHE A 67 -0.02 17.16 -6.27
C PHE A 67 0.08 16.07 -5.17
N CYS A 68 0.79 14.97 -5.45
CA CYS A 68 1.22 14.01 -4.42
C CYS A 68 2.67 14.24 -3.99
N SER A 69 2.89 14.35 -2.68
CA SER A 69 4.20 14.50 -2.01
C SER A 69 5.18 13.32 -2.29
N CYS A 70 4.66 12.17 -2.70
CA CYS A 70 5.39 10.93 -2.90
C CYS A 70 6.45 10.98 -4.01
N THR A 71 6.11 11.49 -5.19
CA THR A 71 7.06 11.61 -6.32
C THR A 71 8.11 12.70 -6.05
N ILE A 72 7.74 13.75 -5.32
CA ILE A 72 8.67 14.75 -4.80
C ILE A 72 9.70 14.03 -3.91
N ALA A 73 9.27 13.18 -2.99
CA ALA A 73 10.19 12.46 -2.11
C ALA A 73 11.21 11.61 -2.90
N ILE A 74 10.77 10.83 -3.91
CA ILE A 74 11.65 9.99 -4.72
C ILE A 74 12.65 10.82 -5.55
N LYS A 75 12.19 11.92 -6.15
CA LYS A 75 13.04 12.76 -7.03
C LYS A 75 13.89 13.78 -6.28
N THR A 76 13.48 14.21 -5.09
CA THR A 76 14.16 15.30 -4.35
C THR A 76 15.02 14.77 -3.22
N GLU A 77 14.57 13.80 -2.44
CA GLU A 77 15.33 13.38 -1.27
C GLU A 77 16.61 12.62 -1.70
N PRO A 78 17.72 12.84 -1.00
CA PRO A 78 18.99 12.17 -1.29
C PRO A 78 18.88 10.65 -1.09
N GLY A 79 18.05 10.21 -0.15
CA GLY A 79 17.84 8.79 0.15
C GLY A 79 17.12 8.00 -0.94
N TRP A 80 16.61 8.65 -2.00
CA TRP A 80 15.96 8.00 -3.14
C TRP A 80 16.79 8.09 -4.43
N LYS A 81 17.99 8.68 -4.38
CA LYS A 81 18.89 8.86 -5.53
C LYS A 81 19.12 7.55 -6.32
N ALA A 82 19.25 6.43 -5.63
CA ALA A 82 19.46 5.12 -6.24
C ALA A 82 18.25 4.56 -7.00
N TYR A 83 17.05 5.09 -6.74
CA TYR A 83 15.76 4.65 -7.30
C TYR A 83 15.29 5.54 -8.46
N ARG A 84 15.93 6.71 -8.69
CA ARG A 84 15.54 7.65 -9.75
C ARG A 84 15.74 7.10 -11.18
N THR A 85 16.60 6.11 -11.33
CA THR A 85 16.91 5.46 -12.62
C THR A 85 16.23 4.11 -12.77
N VAL A 86 15.39 3.71 -11.81
CA VAL A 86 14.70 2.43 -11.82
C VAL A 86 13.34 2.65 -12.47
N GLU A 87 13.08 1.91 -13.55
CA GLU A 87 11.75 1.82 -14.13
C GLU A 87 10.93 0.84 -13.29
N LEU A 88 9.80 1.33 -12.78
CA LEU A 88 8.88 0.55 -11.97
C LEU A 88 7.65 0.29 -12.84
N ASP A 89 7.35 -0.97 -13.08
CA ASP A 89 6.32 -1.44 -14.02
C ASP A 89 5.18 -2.17 -13.32
N THR A 90 5.49 -2.86 -12.21
CA THR A 90 4.58 -3.81 -11.57
C THR A 90 4.26 -3.40 -10.12
N LEU A 91 2.98 -3.49 -9.74
CA LEU A 91 2.50 -3.33 -8.37
C LEU A 91 1.85 -4.64 -7.89
N LYS A 92 2.25 -5.14 -6.72
CA LYS A 92 1.77 -6.40 -6.15
C LYS A 92 1.37 -6.21 -4.70
N LEU A 93 0.26 -6.84 -4.30
CA LEU A 93 -0.14 -6.88 -2.90
C LEU A 93 0.79 -7.82 -2.13
N TYR A 94 1.38 -7.33 -1.04
CA TYR A 94 2.33 -8.09 -0.24
C TYR A 94 1.65 -9.13 0.66
N THR A 95 0.63 -8.72 1.41
CA THR A 95 -0.10 -9.57 2.36
C THR A 95 -1.57 -9.18 2.39
N LYS A 96 -2.45 -10.18 2.46
CA LYS A 96 -3.86 -10.02 2.86
C LYS A 96 -4.01 -10.35 4.35
N ALA A 97 -4.94 -9.67 5.03
CA ALA A 97 -5.29 -10.02 6.40
C ALA A 97 -5.70 -11.50 6.46
N HIS A 98 -5.25 -12.21 7.50
CA HIS A 98 -5.46 -13.66 7.69
C HIS A 98 -4.75 -14.60 6.69
N GLY A 99 -3.88 -14.10 5.82
CA GLY A 99 -3.01 -14.92 4.96
C GLY A 99 -1.77 -15.46 5.71
N ALA A 100 -1.23 -16.59 5.24
CA ALA A 100 0.05 -17.11 5.75
C ALA A 100 1.18 -16.10 5.54
N LYS A 101 2.05 -15.95 6.54
CA LYS A 101 3.20 -15.04 6.47
C LYS A 101 4.17 -15.53 5.39
N THR A 102 4.50 -14.65 4.45
CA THR A 102 5.44 -14.95 3.36
C THR A 102 6.85 -15.19 3.91
N THR A 103 7.58 -16.12 3.31
CA THR A 103 9.00 -16.37 3.67
C THR A 103 9.92 -15.27 3.15
N ASN A 104 9.53 -14.61 2.06
CA ASN A 104 10.29 -13.53 1.47
C ASN A 104 9.83 -12.17 2.03
N LEU A 105 10.78 -11.46 2.66
CA LEU A 105 10.57 -10.20 3.38
C LEU A 105 10.37 -8.98 2.46
N ILE A 106 10.49 -9.14 1.15
CA ILE A 106 10.52 -8.03 0.19
C ILE A 106 9.25 -8.05 -0.64
N ILE A 107 8.90 -9.21 -1.18
CA ILE A 107 7.69 -9.43 -1.96
C ILE A 107 7.16 -10.83 -1.70
N ASN A 108 5.85 -11.02 -1.82
CA ASN A 108 5.25 -12.35 -1.87
C ASN A 108 5.51 -12.98 -3.24
N LEU A 109 6.20 -14.13 -3.28
CA LEU A 109 6.43 -14.89 -4.52
C LEU A 109 5.47 -16.07 -4.69
N ASP A 110 4.69 -16.38 -3.66
CA ASP A 110 3.83 -17.57 -3.63
C ASP A 110 2.45 -17.30 -4.24
N HIS A 111 2.09 -16.03 -4.43
CA HIS A 111 0.77 -15.57 -4.90
C HIS A 111 0.90 -14.59 -6.08
N ASP A 112 1.12 -15.09 -7.29
CA ASP A 112 1.20 -14.25 -8.50
C ASP A 112 -0.16 -13.67 -8.93
N ASP A 113 -1.25 -14.24 -8.44
CA ASP A 113 -2.61 -13.72 -8.60
C ASP A 113 -2.83 -12.37 -7.89
N TRP A 114 -1.92 -11.95 -7.01
CA TRP A 114 -1.99 -10.68 -6.28
C TRP A 114 -1.33 -9.51 -7.02
N ILE A 115 -0.92 -9.71 -8.27
CA ILE A 115 -0.45 -8.64 -9.14
C ILE A 115 -1.64 -7.77 -9.54
N LEU A 116 -1.52 -6.47 -9.29
CA LEU A 116 -2.54 -5.49 -9.60
C LEU A 116 -2.43 -5.11 -11.08
N ASN A 117 -3.01 -5.92 -11.96
CA ASN A 117 -2.96 -5.69 -13.41
C ASN A 117 -4.18 -4.92 -13.96
N ASP A 118 -5.29 -4.91 -13.22
CA ASP A 118 -6.49 -4.17 -13.57
C ASP A 118 -6.42 -2.75 -12.98
N ASP A 119 -6.30 -1.75 -13.85
CA ASP A 119 -6.17 -0.34 -13.45
C ASP A 119 -7.52 0.29 -13.09
N ASP A 120 -8.63 -0.26 -13.58
CA ASP A 120 -9.99 0.22 -13.31
C ASP A 120 -10.57 -0.36 -12.01
N ALA A 121 -9.93 -1.41 -11.46
CA ALA A 121 -10.32 -2.01 -10.19
C ALA A 121 -10.16 -1.03 -9.02
N VAL A 122 -11.18 -0.96 -8.17
CA VAL A 122 -11.16 -0.18 -6.92
C VAL A 122 -10.37 -0.91 -5.84
N LEU A 123 -9.59 -0.19 -5.05
CA LEU A 123 -8.75 -0.80 -4.00
C LEU A 123 -9.57 -1.58 -2.96
N ALA A 124 -10.76 -1.12 -2.59
CA ALA A 124 -11.66 -1.85 -1.70
C ALA A 124 -12.02 -3.26 -2.21
N SER A 125 -12.20 -3.46 -3.51
CA SER A 125 -12.56 -4.79 -4.07
C SER A 125 -11.40 -5.79 -4.06
N LEU A 126 -10.17 -5.28 -3.93
CA LEU A 126 -8.93 -6.07 -3.96
C LEU A 126 -8.49 -6.56 -2.58
N GLY A 127 -9.27 -6.25 -1.53
CA GLY A 127 -9.01 -6.67 -0.15
C GLY A 127 -8.17 -5.68 0.67
N PHE A 128 -8.10 -4.41 0.25
CA PHE A 128 -7.61 -3.33 1.09
C PHE A 128 -8.76 -2.90 2.04
N GLY A 129 -8.76 -3.36 3.29
CA GLY A 129 -9.64 -2.81 4.35
C GLY A 129 -10.78 -3.70 4.89
N THR A 130 -10.73 -5.02 4.70
CA THR A 130 -11.58 -5.99 5.41
C THR A 130 -10.92 -6.54 6.66
#